data_AF-A0A2M9IZA8-F1
#
_entry.id   AF-A0A2M9IZA8-F1
#
_cell.length_a   1.000
_cell.length_b   1.000
_cell.length_c   1.000
_cell.angle_alpha   90.00
_cell.angle_beta   90.00
_cell.angle_gamma   90.00
#
_symmetry.space_group_name_H-M   'P 1'
#
loop_
_entity.id
_entity.type
_entity.pdbx_description
1 polymer ?
#
loop_
_entity_poly.entity_id
_entity_poly.type
_entity_poly.pdbx_seq_one_letter_code
_entity_poly.pdbx_strand_id
1 'polypeptide(L)'
;MSTRLDHRNPLVFDTHELGRRPGALQRLTRTVEAPKELGIPEVIHVPEGRPVDIELRLESVMEGVLVTGTARASAEGECVRCLEPLQQDVEVDFQEMFSYPDTDDRGRRKAAADDDAEDDEDMIPLEDGLFDLEPLLRDAVVLALPMQPVCREDCPGLCSECGARLADDPEHHHDAVDIRWAALQGLAGTIQDGEKDNMSGTASDVQDAAEKQEK
;
A
#
# COMPACT_ATOMS: atom_id res chain seq x y z
N MET A 1 -9.58 -9.43 -32.65
CA MET A 1 -9.44 -7.96 -32.78
C MET A 1 -7.97 -7.67 -32.94
N SER A 2 -7.57 -6.88 -33.93
CA SER A 2 -6.15 -6.64 -34.22
C SER A 2 -5.58 -5.65 -33.20
N THR A 3 -5.23 -6.13 -32.01
CA THR A 3 -4.40 -5.40 -31.04
C THR A 3 -2.97 -5.47 -31.55
N ARG A 4 -2.58 -4.46 -32.33
CA ARG A 4 -1.16 -4.17 -32.55
C ARG A 4 -0.83 -3.00 -31.66
N LEU A 5 0.30 -3.06 -30.96
CA LEU A 5 0.84 -1.89 -30.26
C LEU A 5 0.98 -0.70 -31.22
N ASP A 6 0.47 0.46 -30.79
CA ASP A 6 0.64 1.72 -31.51
C ASP A 6 1.91 2.43 -31.04
N HIS A 7 2.92 2.50 -31.90
CA HIS A 7 4.17 3.26 -31.70
C HIS A 7 3.98 4.74 -31.30
N ARG A 8 2.79 5.32 -31.49
CA ARG A 8 2.47 6.69 -31.06
C ARG A 8 2.15 6.79 -29.57
N ASN A 9 1.77 5.69 -28.93
CA ASN A 9 1.55 5.66 -27.49
C ASN A 9 2.89 5.96 -26.79
N PRO A 10 2.96 6.98 -25.91
CA PRO A 10 4.19 7.31 -25.22
C PRO A 10 4.73 6.21 -24.28
N LEU A 11 3.89 5.26 -23.88
CA LEU A 11 4.27 4.10 -23.07
C LEU A 11 4.71 2.89 -23.91
N VAL A 12 4.62 2.96 -25.23
CA VAL A 12 5.15 1.93 -26.13
C VAL A 12 6.57 2.30 -26.55
N PHE A 13 7.48 1.34 -26.41
CA PHE A 13 8.91 1.49 -26.70
C PHE A 13 9.37 0.54 -27.79
N ASP A 14 10.31 1.01 -28.61
CA ASP A 14 10.86 0.28 -29.75
C ASP A 14 12.25 -0.30 -29.40
N THR A 15 12.46 -1.58 -29.73
CA THR A 15 13.69 -2.33 -29.48
C THR A 15 14.55 -2.55 -30.74
N HIS A 16 14.14 -2.06 -31.91
CA HIS A 16 14.89 -2.28 -33.16
C HIS A 16 16.29 -1.67 -33.14
N GLU A 17 16.47 -0.51 -32.50
CA GLU A 17 17.79 0.13 -32.37
C GLU A 17 18.76 -0.64 -31.46
N LEU A 18 18.24 -1.40 -30.49
CA LEU A 18 19.03 -2.25 -29.60
C LEU A 18 19.67 -3.42 -30.36
N GLY A 19 18.92 -4.03 -31.28
CA GLY A 19 19.30 -5.21 -32.04
C GLY A 19 19.36 -6.50 -31.18
N ARG A 20 19.32 -7.67 -31.83
CA ARG A 20 19.17 -8.98 -31.14
C ARG A 20 20.48 -9.64 -30.70
N ARG A 21 21.60 -8.91 -30.66
CA ARG A 21 22.88 -9.50 -30.22
C ARG A 21 22.89 -9.59 -28.70
N PRO A 22 23.06 -10.78 -28.09
CA PRO A 22 23.11 -10.90 -26.64
C PRO A 22 24.17 -9.97 -26.03
N GLY A 23 23.80 -9.25 -24.98
CA GLY A 23 24.63 -8.23 -24.34
C GLY A 23 24.62 -6.86 -25.02
N ALA A 24 23.86 -6.67 -26.11
CA ALA A 24 23.54 -5.32 -26.58
C ALA A 24 22.73 -4.58 -25.51
N LEU A 25 23.03 -3.30 -25.32
CA LEU A 25 22.43 -2.47 -24.27
C LEU A 25 22.05 -1.11 -24.85
N GLN A 26 20.84 -0.66 -24.51
CA GLN A 26 20.34 0.68 -24.83
C GLN A 26 19.77 1.31 -23.55
N ARG A 27 19.99 2.61 -23.38
CA ARG A 27 19.36 3.40 -22.31
C ARG A 27 18.41 4.41 -22.93
N LEU A 28 17.24 4.53 -22.34
CA LEU A 28 16.20 5.46 -22.76
C LEU A 28 15.74 6.27 -21.56
N THR A 29 15.47 7.55 -21.78
CA THR A 29 14.86 8.42 -20.78
C THR A 29 13.71 9.15 -21.44
N ARG A 30 12.55 9.16 -20.79
CA ARG A 30 11.34 9.77 -21.34
C ARG A 30 10.44 10.27 -20.22
N THR A 31 9.87 11.46 -20.41
CA THR A 31 8.73 11.93 -19.63
C THR A 31 7.46 11.60 -20.41
N VAL A 32 6.52 10.92 -19.77
CA VAL A 32 5.24 10.52 -20.35
C VAL A 32 4.08 11.05 -19.51
N GLU A 33 2.89 11.07 -20.09
CA GLU A 33 1.66 11.37 -19.37
C GLU A 33 1.21 10.13 -18.58
N ALA A 34 0.84 10.31 -17.31
CA ALA A 34 0.37 9.24 -16.46
C ALA A 34 -0.91 8.61 -17.06
N PRO A 35 -0.94 7.28 -17.23
CA PRO A 35 -2.13 6.57 -17.68
C PRO A 35 -3.21 6.59 -16.60
N LYS A 36 -4.41 6.11 -16.95
CA LYS A 36 -5.50 5.96 -15.98
C LYS A 36 -5.15 4.94 -14.90
N GLU A 37 -5.73 5.12 -13.72
CA GLU A 37 -5.68 4.15 -12.62
C GLU A 37 -4.24 3.83 -12.15
N LEU A 38 -3.35 4.82 -12.19
CA LEU A 38 -1.99 4.68 -11.67
C LEU A 38 -1.95 4.89 -10.14
N GLY A 39 -2.41 3.87 -9.40
CA GLY A 39 -2.39 3.84 -7.94
C GLY A 39 -3.63 3.18 -7.33
N ILE A 40 -3.92 3.48 -6.07
CA ILE A 40 -5.11 2.96 -5.36
C ILE A 40 -6.20 4.04 -5.42
N PRO A 41 -7.28 3.83 -6.20
CA PRO A 41 -8.35 4.81 -6.32
C PRO A 41 -8.87 5.25 -4.95
N GLU A 42 -9.21 6.54 -4.83
CA GLU A 42 -9.75 7.17 -3.61
C GLU A 42 -8.80 7.26 -2.40
N VAL A 43 -7.64 6.59 -2.42
CA VAL A 43 -6.67 6.63 -1.31
C VAL A 43 -5.45 7.49 -1.68
N ILE A 44 -4.70 7.05 -2.68
CA ILE A 44 -3.52 7.74 -3.19
C ILE A 44 -3.23 7.25 -4.61
N HIS A 45 -3.04 8.18 -5.55
CA HIS A 45 -2.82 7.85 -6.95
C HIS A 45 -2.06 8.98 -7.66
N VAL A 46 -1.44 8.66 -8.80
CA VAL A 46 -0.93 9.68 -9.71
C VAL A 46 -2.07 10.11 -10.63
N PRO A 47 -2.45 11.40 -10.66
CA PRO A 47 -3.54 11.87 -11.50
C PRO A 47 -3.24 11.66 -12.99
N GLU A 48 -4.27 11.28 -13.77
CA GLU A 48 -4.16 11.10 -15.23
C GLU A 48 -3.58 12.36 -15.91
N GLY A 49 -2.66 12.17 -16.85
CA GLY A 49 -2.03 13.28 -17.59
C GLY A 49 -0.90 14.00 -16.84
N ARG A 50 -0.60 13.64 -15.59
CA ARG A 50 0.56 14.18 -14.87
C ARG A 50 1.87 13.61 -15.41
N PRO A 51 2.98 14.37 -15.36
CA PRO A 51 4.25 13.88 -15.86
C PRO A 51 4.79 12.71 -15.01
N VAL A 52 5.21 11.65 -15.69
CA VAL A 52 5.96 10.52 -15.13
C VAL A 52 7.30 10.45 -15.84
N ASP A 53 8.38 10.59 -15.08
CA ASP A 53 9.73 10.48 -15.60
C ASP A 53 10.19 9.03 -15.53
N ILE A 54 10.59 8.47 -16.68
CA ILE A 54 10.96 7.07 -16.82
C ILE A 54 12.39 6.98 -17.35
N GLU A 55 13.21 6.19 -16.66
CA GLU A 55 14.53 5.77 -17.10
C GLU A 55 14.52 4.26 -17.34
N LEU A 56 14.93 3.83 -18.53
CA LEU A 56 14.96 2.43 -18.93
C LEU A 56 16.37 2.02 -19.35
N ARG A 57 16.72 0.78 -19.02
CA ARG A 57 17.85 0.03 -19.53
C ARG A 57 17.32 -1.23 -20.20
N LEU A 58 17.51 -1.31 -21.50
CA LEU A 58 17.14 -2.45 -22.33
C LEU A 58 18.40 -3.29 -22.58
N GLU A 59 18.32 -4.59 -22.35
CA GLU A 59 19.41 -5.54 -22.57
C GLU A 59 18.92 -6.72 -23.41
N SER A 60 19.53 -6.93 -24.59
CA SER A 60 19.19 -8.09 -25.40
C SER A 60 19.78 -9.35 -24.78
N VAL A 61 18.94 -10.35 -24.58
CA VAL A 61 19.33 -11.69 -24.15
C VAL A 61 18.93 -12.72 -25.21
N MET A 62 19.21 -13.99 -24.97
CA MET A 62 18.92 -15.07 -25.95
C MET A 62 17.41 -15.19 -26.23
N GLU A 63 16.61 -15.00 -25.19
CA GLU A 63 15.17 -15.30 -25.16
C GLU A 63 14.31 -14.06 -25.43
N GLY A 64 14.91 -12.86 -25.45
CA GLY A 64 14.16 -11.61 -25.44
C GLY A 64 14.98 -10.36 -25.15
N VAL A 65 14.32 -9.39 -24.55
CA VAL A 65 14.88 -8.13 -24.05
C VAL A 65 14.53 -7.99 -22.58
N LEU A 66 15.55 -7.90 -21.73
CA LEU A 66 15.39 -7.56 -20.32
C LEU A 66 15.24 -6.04 -20.22
N VAL A 67 14.12 -5.60 -19.65
CA VAL A 67 13.80 -4.20 -19.41
C VAL A 67 13.93 -3.94 -17.92
N THR A 68 14.93 -3.17 -17.52
CA THR A 68 15.04 -2.64 -16.16
C THR A 68 14.72 -1.16 -16.20
N GLY A 69 13.87 -0.68 -15.30
CA GLY A 69 13.52 0.73 -15.28
C GLY A 69 13.25 1.29 -13.89
N THR A 70 13.33 2.61 -13.83
CA THR A 70 12.93 3.43 -12.68
C THR A 70 11.93 4.45 -13.18
N ALA A 71 10.80 4.60 -12.49
CA ALA A 71 9.81 5.64 -12.75
C ALA A 71 9.64 6.55 -11.54
N ARG A 72 9.52 7.85 -11.80
CA ARG A 72 9.31 8.90 -10.80
C ARG A 72 8.04 9.68 -11.13
N ALA A 73 7.17 9.86 -10.15
CA ALA A 73 5.91 10.60 -10.30
C ALA A 73 5.51 11.28 -8.99
N SER A 74 4.60 12.25 -9.08
CA SER A 74 3.99 12.88 -7.90
C SER A 74 2.56 12.35 -7.73
N ALA A 75 2.32 11.67 -6.61
CA ALA A 75 1.02 11.12 -6.25
C ALA A 75 0.24 12.08 -5.35
N GLU A 76 -1.07 12.06 -5.49
CA GLU A 76 -2.04 12.84 -4.71
C GLU A 76 -3.01 11.91 -4.00
N GLY A 77 -3.38 12.27 -2.78
CA GLY A 77 -4.29 11.47 -1.96
C GLY A 77 -4.79 12.22 -0.74
N GLU A 78 -5.41 11.50 0.17
CA GLU A 78 -5.90 12.05 1.43
C GLU A 78 -5.31 11.33 2.62
N CYS A 79 -5.00 12.07 3.68
CA CYS A 79 -4.50 11.50 4.92
C CYS A 79 -5.57 10.61 5.56
N VAL A 80 -5.27 9.34 5.79
CA VAL A 80 -6.23 8.40 6.39
C VAL A 80 -6.62 8.75 7.83
N ARG A 81 -5.87 9.63 8.50
CA ARG A 81 -6.12 10.05 9.89
C ARG A 81 -6.95 11.32 9.99
N CYS A 82 -6.74 12.29 9.10
CA CYS A 82 -7.34 13.62 9.20
C CYS A 82 -8.07 14.10 7.94
N LEU A 83 -8.08 13.31 6.88
CA LEU A 83 -8.70 13.61 5.57
C LEU A 83 -8.16 14.89 4.90
N GLU A 84 -6.97 15.35 5.29
CA GLU A 84 -6.31 16.46 4.60
C GLU A 84 -5.70 15.95 3.29
N PRO A 85 -5.83 16.68 2.17
CA PRO A 85 -5.10 16.37 0.95
C PRO A 85 -3.59 16.36 1.20
N LEU A 86 -2.91 15.41 0.57
CA LEU A 86 -1.46 15.30 0.59
C LEU A 86 -0.93 15.03 -0.80
N GLN A 87 0.32 15.42 -1.00
CA GLN A 87 1.12 15.10 -2.18
C GLN A 87 2.38 14.38 -1.74
N GLN A 88 2.75 13.32 -2.45
CA GLN A 88 3.92 12.51 -2.14
C GLN A 88 4.66 12.14 -3.43
N ASP A 89 5.99 12.28 -3.41
CA ASP A 89 6.82 11.79 -4.50
C ASP A 89 6.98 10.27 -4.39
N VAL A 90 6.81 9.61 -5.54
CA VAL A 90 6.88 8.16 -5.68
C VAL A 90 7.99 7.83 -6.67
N GLU A 91 8.91 6.98 -6.24
CA GLU A 91 9.97 6.42 -7.06
C GLU A 91 9.82 4.90 -7.00
N VAL A 92 9.69 4.26 -8.17
CA VAL A 92 9.53 2.82 -8.29
C VAL A 92 10.55 2.25 -9.23
N ASP A 93 11.08 1.08 -8.86
CA ASP A 93 11.92 0.26 -9.71
C ASP A 93 11.12 -0.94 -10.20
N PHE A 94 11.31 -1.31 -11.46
CA PHE A 94 10.70 -2.49 -12.05
C PHE A 94 11.67 -3.18 -12.99
N GLN A 95 11.44 -4.47 -13.21
CA GLN A 95 12.22 -5.27 -14.13
C GLN A 95 11.34 -6.35 -14.74
N GLU A 96 11.35 -6.45 -16.06
CA GLU A 96 10.58 -7.46 -16.79
C GLU A 96 11.34 -8.00 -18.00
N MET A 97 11.08 -9.27 -18.34
CA MET A 97 11.59 -9.89 -19.56
C MET A 97 10.50 -9.91 -20.65
N PHE A 98 10.80 -9.29 -21.78
CA PHE A 98 9.95 -9.39 -22.97
C PHE A 98 10.51 -10.39 -23.96
N SER A 99 9.78 -11.46 -24.26
CA SER A 99 10.28 -12.58 -25.09
C SER A 99 10.22 -12.26 -26.59
N TYR A 100 11.13 -12.85 -27.37
CA TYR A 100 10.97 -12.81 -28.83
C TYR A 100 9.83 -13.76 -29.25
N PRO A 101 9.05 -13.42 -30.30
CA PRO A 101 7.95 -14.27 -30.75
C PRO A 101 8.39 -15.65 -31.26
N ASP A 102 9.69 -15.79 -31.58
CA ASP A 102 10.27 -17.01 -32.10
C ASP A 102 10.90 -17.90 -31.01
N THR A 103 10.73 -17.61 -29.71
CA THR A 103 11.35 -18.34 -28.59
C THR A 103 10.32 -19.02 -27.68
N ASP A 104 10.65 -20.21 -27.15
CA ASP A 104 9.89 -20.93 -26.11
C ASP A 104 10.30 -20.44 -24.69
N ASP A 105 9.58 -20.87 -23.64
CA ASP A 105 9.85 -20.55 -22.22
C ASP A 105 11.23 -21.01 -21.71
N ARG A 106 11.96 -21.77 -22.53
CA ARG A 106 13.33 -22.24 -22.26
C ARG A 106 14.36 -21.54 -23.15
N GLY A 107 13.97 -20.46 -23.82
CA GLY A 107 14.86 -19.65 -24.65
C GLY A 107 15.28 -20.28 -25.97
N ARG A 108 14.65 -21.37 -26.39
CA ARG A 108 14.97 -22.06 -27.63
C ARG A 108 14.08 -21.54 -28.74
N ARG A 109 14.60 -21.51 -29.97
CA ARG A 109 13.77 -21.14 -31.12
C ARG A 109 12.59 -22.11 -31.24
N LYS A 110 11.36 -21.60 -31.21
CA LYS A 110 10.14 -22.36 -31.50
C LYS A 110 10.32 -23.02 -32.87
N ALA A 111 10.38 -24.35 -32.89
CA ALA A 111 10.33 -25.10 -34.13
C ALA A 111 8.89 -24.95 -34.67
N ALA A 112 8.75 -24.61 -35.95
CA ALA A 112 7.43 -24.57 -36.57
C ALA A 112 6.79 -25.96 -36.47
N ALA A 113 5.64 -26.03 -35.79
CA ALA A 113 4.86 -27.22 -35.40
C ALA A 113 5.22 -27.82 -34.04
N ASP A 114 4.62 -27.29 -32.97
CA ASP A 114 3.73 -28.10 -32.13
C ASP A 114 2.74 -27.18 -31.39
N ASP A 115 1.51 -27.67 -31.26
CA ASP A 115 0.31 -27.00 -30.72
C ASP A 115 0.21 -27.15 -29.19
N ASP A 116 1.34 -27.42 -28.51
CA ASP A 116 1.43 -27.51 -27.05
C ASP A 116 1.67 -26.11 -26.46
N ALA A 117 0.65 -25.26 -26.57
CA ALA A 117 0.61 -23.90 -26.02
C ALA A 117 0.09 -23.87 -24.57
N GLU A 118 0.46 -24.85 -23.74
CA GLU A 118 -0.03 -24.95 -22.35
C GLU A 118 0.98 -24.48 -21.28
N ASP A 119 2.22 -24.09 -21.66
CA ASP A 119 3.26 -23.62 -20.70
C ASP A 119 3.70 -22.14 -20.91
N ASP A 120 3.25 -21.44 -21.98
CA ASP A 120 3.67 -20.06 -22.32
C ASP A 120 3.00 -18.95 -21.44
N GLU A 121 2.47 -19.26 -20.24
CA GLU A 121 1.61 -18.32 -19.49
C GLU A 121 2.36 -17.17 -18.79
N ASP A 122 3.68 -17.29 -18.59
CA ASP A 122 4.46 -16.36 -17.75
C ASP A 122 5.32 -15.35 -18.55
N MET A 123 5.41 -15.45 -19.89
CA MET A 123 6.25 -14.56 -20.70
C MET A 123 5.44 -13.53 -21.50
N ILE A 124 5.85 -12.26 -21.44
CA ILE A 124 5.22 -11.17 -22.21
C ILE A 124 5.92 -11.06 -23.58
N PRO A 125 5.26 -11.35 -24.72
CA PRO A 125 5.91 -11.32 -26.01
C PRO A 125 6.14 -9.89 -26.53
N LEU A 126 7.24 -9.68 -27.24
CA LEU A 126 7.45 -8.50 -28.08
C LEU A 126 6.55 -8.55 -29.31
N GLU A 127 5.78 -7.49 -29.53
CA GLU A 127 4.93 -7.34 -30.72
C GLU A 127 5.65 -6.49 -31.77
N ASP A 128 6.09 -7.10 -32.88
CA ASP A 128 6.78 -6.40 -33.95
C ASP A 128 7.98 -5.55 -33.46
N GLY A 129 8.70 -6.02 -32.43
CA GLY A 129 9.84 -5.30 -31.82
C GLY A 129 9.44 -4.18 -30.86
N LEU A 130 8.15 -4.07 -30.52
CA LEU A 130 7.60 -3.13 -29.56
C LEU A 130 7.22 -3.84 -28.25
N PHE A 131 7.25 -3.10 -27.15
CA PHE A 131 6.62 -3.50 -25.89
C PHE A 131 5.82 -2.34 -25.28
N ASP A 132 4.75 -2.68 -24.55
CA ASP A 132 3.95 -1.74 -23.78
C ASP A 132 4.40 -1.73 -22.32
N LEU A 133 4.82 -0.57 -21.84
CA LEU A 133 5.26 -0.37 -20.47
C LEU A 133 4.10 -0.09 -19.51
N GLU A 134 2.92 0.28 -20.01
CA GLU A 134 1.80 0.71 -19.17
C GLU A 134 1.43 -0.30 -18.06
N PRO A 135 1.29 -1.62 -18.34
CA PRO A 135 0.93 -2.59 -17.30
C PRO A 135 2.00 -2.70 -16.20
N LEU A 136 3.28 -2.77 -16.61
CA LEU A 136 4.41 -2.85 -15.68
C LEU A 136 4.53 -1.62 -14.80
N LEU A 137 4.38 -0.44 -15.40
CA LEU A 137 4.42 0.83 -14.67
C LEU A 137 3.30 0.88 -13.64
N ARG A 138 2.09 0.44 -14.02
CA ARG A 138 0.94 0.39 -13.12
C ARG A 138 1.17 -0.54 -11.95
N ASP A 139 1.61 -1.77 -12.20
CA ASP A 139 1.84 -2.75 -11.14
C ASP A 139 2.91 -2.26 -10.16
N ALA A 140 4.02 -1.71 -10.67
CA ALA A 140 5.08 -1.14 -9.86
C ALA A 140 4.60 0.01 -8.96
N VAL A 141 3.83 0.96 -9.52
CA VAL A 141 3.32 2.12 -8.77
C VAL A 141 2.30 1.70 -7.72
N VAL A 142 1.34 0.84 -8.08
CA VAL A 142 0.28 0.39 -7.15
C VAL A 142 0.89 -0.33 -5.94
N LEU A 143 1.94 -1.13 -6.16
CA LEU A 143 2.61 -1.88 -5.09
C LEU A 143 3.52 -1.01 -4.22
N ALA A 144 4.04 0.10 -4.74
CA ALA A 144 4.92 0.99 -3.98
C ALA A 144 4.17 2.03 -3.14
N LEU A 145 2.93 2.35 -3.51
CA LEU A 145 2.12 3.34 -2.81
C LEU A 145 1.71 2.85 -1.40
N PRO A 146 1.74 3.74 -0.38
CA PRO A 146 1.31 3.37 0.95
C PRO A 146 -0.19 3.10 0.99
N MET A 147 -0.60 1.98 1.59
CA MET A 147 -2.02 1.66 1.86
C MET A 147 -2.68 2.66 2.84
N GLN A 148 -1.88 3.34 3.65
CA GLN A 148 -2.33 4.27 4.69
C GLN A 148 -1.51 5.57 4.63
N PRO A 149 -1.71 6.41 3.61
CA PRO A 149 -1.00 7.66 3.48
C PRO A 149 -1.33 8.60 4.65
N VAL A 150 -0.30 9.25 5.20
CA VAL A 150 -0.45 10.22 6.29
C VAL A 150 0.23 11.53 5.92
N CYS A 151 -0.41 12.66 6.25
CA CYS A 151 0.14 13.99 5.93
C CYS A 151 1.40 14.34 6.75
N ARG A 152 1.64 13.63 7.85
CA ARG A 152 2.85 13.66 8.68
C ARG A 152 2.89 12.42 9.58
N GLU A 153 4.09 12.03 10.02
CA GLU A 153 4.31 10.84 10.87
C GLU A 153 3.41 10.85 12.13
N ASP A 154 3.37 11.98 12.85
CA ASP A 154 2.59 12.14 14.09
C ASP A 154 1.25 12.87 13.87
N CYS A 155 0.53 12.59 12.79
CA CYS A 155 -0.76 13.26 12.51
C CYS A 155 -1.80 12.87 13.58
N PRO A 156 -2.28 13.75 14.49
CA PRO A 156 -3.15 13.33 15.59
C PRO A 156 -4.50 12.79 15.13
N GLY A 157 -4.94 13.16 13.92
CA GLY A 157 -6.16 12.68 13.29
C GLY A 157 -7.40 13.49 13.65
N LEU A 158 -8.57 12.89 13.44
CA LEU A 158 -9.87 13.44 13.82
C LEU A 158 -10.30 12.92 15.20
N CYS A 159 -11.07 13.73 15.92
CA CYS A 159 -11.80 13.30 17.09
C CYS A 159 -12.81 12.20 16.70
N SER A 160 -12.80 11.08 17.41
CA SER A 160 -13.71 9.95 17.18
C SER A 160 -15.18 10.26 17.48
N GLU A 161 -15.45 11.36 18.20
CA GLU A 161 -16.82 11.74 18.59
C GLU A 161 -17.45 12.76 17.64
N CYS A 162 -16.73 13.84 17.30
CA CYS A 162 -17.29 14.93 16.50
C CYS A 162 -16.61 15.13 15.13
N GLY A 163 -15.50 14.43 14.86
CA GLY A 163 -14.75 14.59 13.62
C GLY A 163 -13.89 15.86 13.54
N ALA A 164 -13.77 16.64 14.63
CA ALA A 164 -12.88 17.81 14.67
C ALA A 164 -11.41 17.40 14.53
N ARG A 165 -10.61 18.24 13.87
CA ARG A 165 -9.17 17.99 13.71
C ARG A 165 -8.43 18.28 15.01
N LEU A 166 -7.82 17.25 15.58
CA LEU A 166 -7.00 17.37 16.79
C LEU A 166 -5.71 18.16 16.56
N ALA A 167 -5.34 18.35 15.29
CA ALA A 167 -4.21 19.22 14.91
C ALA A 167 -4.50 20.71 15.17
N ASP A 168 -5.77 21.11 15.06
CA ASP A 168 -6.18 22.52 15.13
C ASP A 168 -6.57 22.90 16.57
N ASP A 169 -7.01 21.92 17.36
CA ASP A 169 -7.34 22.05 18.79
C ASP A 169 -6.81 20.84 19.58
N PRO A 170 -5.58 20.91 20.13
CA PRO A 170 -4.98 19.78 20.85
C PRO A 170 -5.63 19.47 22.21
N GLU A 171 -6.34 20.42 22.82
CA GLU A 171 -7.05 20.21 24.09
C GLU A 171 -8.49 19.71 23.88
N HIS A 172 -8.88 19.46 22.63
CA HIS A 172 -10.20 18.98 22.27
C HIS A 172 -10.53 17.64 22.93
N HIS A 173 -11.55 17.64 23.78
CA HIS A 173 -12.08 16.44 24.41
C HIS A 173 -13.60 16.56 24.56
N HIS A 174 -14.24 15.40 24.67
CA HIS A 174 -15.64 15.30 24.98
C HIS A 174 -15.81 14.50 26.27
N ASP A 175 -16.47 15.11 27.25
CA ASP A 175 -16.92 14.42 28.44
C ASP A 175 -18.25 13.73 28.14
N ALA A 176 -18.19 12.61 27.40
CA ALA A 176 -19.37 11.80 27.13
C ALA A 176 -19.63 10.84 28.29
N VAL A 177 -20.63 11.15 29.12
CA VAL A 177 -21.13 10.18 30.11
C VAL A 177 -22.07 9.21 29.41
N ASP A 178 -21.71 7.91 29.41
CA ASP A 178 -22.53 6.83 28.87
C ASP A 178 -23.96 6.90 29.47
N ILE A 179 -24.96 6.86 28.60
CA ILE A 179 -26.39 6.99 28.96
C ILE A 179 -26.79 5.94 30.01
N ARG A 180 -26.20 4.73 29.98
CA ARG A 180 -26.46 3.67 30.96
C ARG A 180 -25.97 4.05 32.36
N TRP A 181 -24.97 4.94 32.43
CA TRP A 181 -24.33 5.42 33.64
C TRP A 181 -24.82 6.82 34.05
N ALA A 182 -25.71 7.43 33.28
CA ALA A 182 -26.27 8.75 33.59
C ALA A 182 -26.91 8.81 34.99
N ALA A 183 -27.58 7.73 35.41
CA ALA A 183 -28.19 7.62 36.75
C ALA A 183 -27.15 7.59 37.89
N LEU A 184 -25.89 7.24 37.61
CA LEU A 184 -24.80 7.18 38.59
C LEU A 184 -24.07 8.51 38.78
N GLN A 185 -24.31 9.52 37.93
CA GLN A 185 -23.71 10.86 38.10
C GLN A 185 -24.09 11.48 39.45
N GLY A 186 -25.32 11.23 39.93
CA GLY A 186 -25.77 11.69 41.25
C GLY A 186 -25.03 11.05 42.42
N LEU A 187 -24.36 9.91 42.21
CA LEU A 187 -23.61 9.19 43.25
C LEU A 187 -22.15 9.66 43.37
N ALA A 188 -21.56 10.23 42.31
CA ALA A 188 -20.15 10.64 42.30
C ALA A 188 -19.83 11.72 43.34
N GLY A 189 -20.78 12.62 43.62
CA GLY A 189 -20.65 13.64 44.68
C GLY A 189 -20.78 13.09 46.10
N THR A 190 -21.37 11.89 46.27
CA THR A 190 -21.59 11.28 47.59
C THR A 190 -20.38 10.51 48.12
N ILE A 191 -19.38 10.23 47.27
CA ILE A 191 -18.20 9.44 47.63
C ILE A 191 -17.10 10.31 48.28
N GLN A 192 -17.18 11.64 48.19
CA GLN A 192 -16.13 12.53 48.72
C GLN A 192 -16.33 12.96 50.19
N ASP A 193 -17.47 12.66 50.82
CA ASP A 193 -17.73 13.05 52.21
C ASP A 193 -18.06 11.83 53.10
N GLY A 194 -17.00 11.14 53.55
CA GLY A 194 -16.89 10.51 54.88
C GLY A 194 -17.72 9.26 55.22
N GLU A 195 -17.03 8.16 55.53
CA GLU A 195 -17.05 7.59 56.89
C GLU A 195 -15.82 6.67 57.05
N LYS A 196 -14.94 7.02 57.99
CA LYS A 196 -13.88 6.13 58.48
C LYS A 196 -14.54 5.09 59.39
N ASP A 197 -14.95 3.95 58.84
CA ASP A 197 -15.33 2.80 59.69
C ASP A 197 -14.07 2.13 60.24
N ASN A 198 -13.65 2.66 61.38
CA ASN A 198 -12.56 2.22 62.22
C ASN A 198 -13.07 1.06 63.09
N MET A 199 -12.94 -0.19 62.62
CA MET A 199 -13.17 -1.38 63.47
C MET A 199 -11.98 -1.56 64.42
N SER A 200 -12.04 -0.88 65.56
CA SER A 200 -11.18 -1.14 66.72
C SER A 200 -11.54 -2.49 67.33
N GLY A 201 -10.66 -3.48 67.14
CA GLY A 201 -10.71 -4.72 67.90
C GLY A 201 -10.17 -4.49 69.32
N THR A 202 -11.04 -4.53 70.32
CA THR A 202 -10.64 -4.66 71.72
C THR A 202 -10.81 -6.11 72.16
N ALA A 203 -9.68 -6.72 72.55
CA ALA A 203 -9.56 -8.06 73.10
C ALA A 203 -9.73 -8.07 74.63
N SER A 204 -10.32 -9.15 75.16
CA SER A 204 -10.12 -9.79 76.48
C SER A 204 -11.40 -10.57 76.84
N ASP A 205 -11.45 -11.77 77.41
CA ASP A 205 -10.48 -12.79 77.82
C ASP A 205 -11.28 -14.06 78.24
N VAL A 206 -10.75 -15.24 77.92
CA VAL A 206 -10.70 -16.51 78.71
C VAL A 206 -11.98 -17.09 79.36
N GLN A 207 -12.32 -18.36 79.04
CA GLN A 207 -12.26 -19.51 79.97
C GLN A 207 -12.60 -20.88 79.33
N ASP A 208 -11.67 -21.82 79.55
CA ASP A 208 -11.74 -23.28 79.38
C ASP A 208 -12.95 -23.96 80.04
N ALA A 209 -13.42 -25.08 79.47
CA ALA A 209 -13.26 -26.43 80.05
C ALA A 209 -14.31 -27.48 79.55
N ALA A 210 -13.77 -28.58 79.04
CA ALA A 210 -14.14 -29.99 79.23
C ALA A 210 -15.56 -30.53 78.86
N GLU A 211 -15.57 -31.34 77.79
CA GLU A 211 -15.86 -32.79 77.79
C GLU A 211 -17.19 -33.30 78.40
N LYS A 212 -18.04 -33.95 77.56
CA LYS A 212 -18.60 -35.27 77.87
C LYS A 212 -19.25 -35.98 76.67
N GLN A 213 -19.04 -37.29 76.69
CA GLN A 213 -19.40 -38.38 75.76
C GLN A 213 -20.88 -38.79 75.79
N GLU A 214 -21.14 -39.79 74.92
CA GLU A 214 -22.21 -40.80 74.82
C GLU A 214 -23.25 -40.53 73.73
N LYS A 215 -23.47 -41.43 72.77
CA LYS A 215 -23.35 -42.90 72.80
C LYS A 215 -23.07 -43.50 71.42
#